data_AF-A0AAE9SEZ9-F1
#
_entry.id   AF-A0AAE9SEZ9-F1
#
_cell.length_a   1.000
_cell.length_b   1.000
_cell.length_c   1.000
_cell.angle_alpha   90.00
_cell.angle_beta   90.00
_cell.angle_gamma   90.00
#
_symmetry.space_group_name_H-M   'P 1'
#
loop_
_entity.id
_entity.type
_entity.pdbx_description
1 polymer ?
#
loop_
_entity_poly.entity_id
_entity_poly.type
_entity_poly.pdbx_seq_one_letter_code
_entity_poly.pdbx_strand_id
1 'polypeptide(L)'
;MANRVISRYRALTAKVADLFAELSEFQQRIWVVSIMHDAYTDTFIVNEGSFEEPMQWMVRKGYDGAMLQRVNKMQRSQAIQLEFGGISHRLMRVK
;
A
#
# COMPACT_ATOMS: atom_id res chain seq x y z
N MET A 1 -41.07 16.30 -3.48
CA MET A 1 -39.92 16.01 -4.37
C MET A 1 -38.58 16.62 -3.93
N ALA A 2 -38.43 17.10 -2.68
CA ALA A 2 -37.17 17.73 -2.20
C ALA A 2 -36.11 16.74 -1.65
N ASN A 3 -36.50 15.51 -1.28
CA ASN A 3 -35.61 14.55 -0.61
C ASN A 3 -34.53 13.91 -1.49
N ARG A 4 -34.67 13.90 -2.82
CA ARG A 4 -33.69 13.28 -3.73
C ARG A 4 -32.46 14.15 -4.00
N VAL A 5 -32.59 15.46 -3.89
CA VAL A 5 -31.50 16.40 -4.20
C VAL A 5 -30.51 16.43 -3.02
N ILE A 6 -31.02 16.57 -1.80
CA ILE A 6 -30.21 16.59 -0.57
C ILE A 6 -29.45 15.27 -0.36
N SER A 7 -30.07 14.12 -0.70
CA SER A 7 -29.41 12.81 -0.57
C SER A 7 -28.26 12.64 -1.57
N ARG A 8 -28.37 13.20 -2.77
CA ARG A 8 -27.31 13.16 -3.79
C ARG A 8 -26.10 14.00 -3.39
N TYR A 9 -26.31 15.18 -2.81
CA TYR A 9 -25.22 16.01 -2.29
C TYR A 9 -24.45 15.31 -1.17
N ARG A 10 -25.15 14.68 -0.20
CA ARG A 10 -24.51 13.90 0.86
C ARG A 10 -23.71 12.70 0.35
N ALA A 11 -24.25 11.99 -0.65
CA ALA A 11 -23.56 10.86 -1.26
C ALA A 11 -22.30 11.29 -2.03
N LEU A 12 -22.33 12.46 -2.68
CA LEU A 12 -21.18 13.00 -3.38
C LEU A 12 -20.09 13.44 -2.40
N THR A 13 -20.46 14.14 -1.32
CA THR A 13 -19.50 14.57 -0.28
C THR A 13 -18.85 13.39 0.42
N ALA A 14 -19.61 12.31 0.68
CA ALA A 14 -19.08 11.09 1.27
C ALA A 14 -18.02 10.43 0.37
N LYS A 15 -18.31 10.29 -0.93
CA LYS A 15 -17.35 9.71 -1.89
C LYS A 15 -16.05 10.50 -1.99
N VAL A 16 -16.12 11.83 -1.93
CA VAL A 16 -14.91 12.68 -1.94
C VAL A 16 -14.12 12.48 -0.65
N ALA A 17 -14.79 12.47 0.50
CA ALA A 17 -14.14 12.22 1.79
C ALA A 17 -13.45 10.84 1.84
N ASP A 18 -14.10 9.80 1.32
CA ASP A 18 -13.54 8.45 1.24
C ASP A 18 -12.27 8.43 0.36
N LEU A 19 -12.30 9.09 -0.80
CA LEU A 19 -11.13 9.18 -1.68
C LEU A 19 -9.96 9.90 -0.99
N PHE A 20 -10.22 11.02 -0.30
CA PHE A 20 -9.18 11.72 0.47
C PHE A 20 -8.66 10.88 1.64
N ALA A 21 -9.51 10.10 2.30
CA ALA A 21 -9.10 9.21 3.37
C ALA A 21 -8.20 8.08 2.83
N GLU A 22 -8.55 7.48 1.69
CA GLU A 22 -7.72 6.48 1.02
C GLU A 22 -6.38 7.04 0.57
N LEU A 23 -6.37 8.24 -0.03
CA LEU A 23 -5.13 8.92 -0.43
C LEU A 23 -4.24 9.23 0.78
N SER A 24 -4.85 9.71 1.88
CA SER A 24 -4.12 10.03 3.11
C SER A 24 -3.57 8.77 3.79
N GLU A 25 -4.31 7.66 3.74
CA GLU A 25 -3.91 6.42 4.39
C GLU A 25 -2.67 5.82 3.72
N PHE A 26 -2.61 5.75 2.38
CA PHE A 26 -1.43 5.16 1.74
C PHE A 26 -0.18 6.04 1.88
N GLN A 27 -0.33 7.37 1.82
CA GLN A 27 0.78 8.31 2.03
C GLN A 27 1.41 8.21 3.42
N GLN A 28 0.72 7.62 4.40
CA GLN A 28 1.26 7.40 5.73
C GLN A 28 1.96 6.06 5.89
N ARG A 29 1.94 5.19 4.88
CA ARG A 29 2.49 3.83 4.96
C ARG A 29 4.01 3.85 4.94
N ILE A 30 4.57 3.10 5.88
CA ILE A 30 6.00 2.84 5.95
C ILE A 30 6.21 1.34 5.94
N TRP A 31 7.10 0.87 5.07
CA TRP A 31 7.49 -0.52 4.94
C TRP A 31 8.92 -0.70 5.37
N VAL A 32 9.19 -1.79 6.08
CA VAL A 32 10.53 -2.37 6.19
C VAL A 32 10.56 -3.55 5.23
N VAL A 33 11.54 -3.56 4.34
CA VAL A 33 11.71 -4.61 3.34
C VAL A 33 13.09 -5.20 3.51
N SER A 34 13.14 -6.51 3.67
CA SER A 34 14.36 -7.29 3.79
C SER A 34 14.46 -8.27 2.62
N ILE A 35 15.53 -8.17 1.84
CA ILE A 35 15.85 -9.11 0.77
C ILE A 35 16.89 -10.09 1.33
N MET A 36 16.49 -11.36 1.42
CA MET A 36 17.30 -12.42 2.01
C MET A 36 18.07 -13.13 0.90
N HIS A 37 19.37 -12.89 0.85
CA HIS A 37 20.31 -13.65 0.04
C HIS A 37 20.91 -14.79 0.88
N ASP A 38 21.51 -15.77 0.22
CA ASP A 38 22.11 -16.93 0.90
C ASP A 38 23.20 -16.54 1.91
N ALA A 39 23.93 -15.46 1.65
CA ALA A 39 25.07 -15.02 2.46
C ALA A 39 24.80 -13.78 3.33
N TYR A 40 23.79 -12.98 3.01
CA TYR A 40 23.51 -11.71 3.70
C TYR A 40 22.05 -11.27 3.50
N THR A 41 21.62 -10.25 4.26
CA THR A 41 20.28 -9.69 4.14
C THR A 41 20.35 -8.18 4.00
N ASP A 42 19.80 -7.66 2.90
CA ASP A 42 19.67 -6.21 2.68
C ASP A 42 18.33 -5.74 3.24
N THR A 43 18.35 -4.74 4.13
CA THR A 43 17.13 -4.16 4.70
C THR A 43 17.00 -2.69 4.38
N PHE A 44 15.85 -2.28 3.88
CA PHE A 44 15.54 -0.89 3.53
C PHE A 44 14.17 -0.46 4.04
N ILE A 45 14.02 0.84 4.24
CA ILE A 45 12.77 1.47 4.64
C ILE A 45 12.17 2.16 3.42
N VAL A 46 10.91 1.88 3.13
CA VAL A 46 10.14 2.55 2.08
C VAL A 46 9.06 3.40 2.74
N ASN A 47 9.06 4.69 2.46
CA ASN A 47 8.02 5.62 2.90
C ASN A 47 7.19 6.01 1.68
N GLU A 48 5.88 5.73 1.70
CA GLU A 48 4.99 6.05 0.58
C GLU A 48 4.53 7.51 0.54
N GLY A 49 4.88 8.33 1.54
CA GLY A 49 4.43 9.72 1.61
C GLY A 49 4.91 10.64 0.49
N SER A 50 5.94 10.25 -0.26
CA SER A 50 6.41 10.97 -1.45
C SER A 50 5.95 10.34 -2.77
N PHE A 51 5.10 9.31 -2.71
CA PHE A 51 4.59 8.63 -3.90
C PHE A 51 3.26 9.20 -4.36
N GLU A 52 3.03 9.10 -5.66
CA GLU A 52 1.80 9.57 -6.32
C GLU A 52 0.75 8.45 -6.37
N GLU A 53 1.22 7.19 -6.36
CA GLU A 53 0.37 6.01 -6.41
C GLU A 53 0.72 5.02 -5.27
N PRO A 54 -0.28 4.29 -4.73
CA PRO A 54 -0.03 3.26 -3.73
C PRO A 54 0.84 2.14 -4.31
N MET A 55 1.75 1.59 -3.50
CA MET A 55 2.65 0.51 -3.91
C MET A 55 3.58 0.83 -5.10
N GLN A 56 3.73 2.11 -5.48
CA GLN A 56 4.51 2.56 -6.63
C GLN A 56 5.95 2.00 -6.64
N TRP A 57 6.54 1.80 -5.48
CA TRP A 57 7.88 1.20 -5.35
C TRP A 57 7.92 -0.27 -5.80
N MET A 58 6.89 -1.08 -5.49
CA MET A 58 6.79 -2.47 -5.95
C MET A 58 6.51 -2.51 -7.44
N VAL A 59 5.65 -1.62 -7.95
CA VAL A 59 5.38 -1.52 -9.40
C VAL A 59 6.69 -1.23 -10.15
N ARG A 60 7.48 -0.25 -9.69
CA ARG A 60 8.79 0.09 -10.28
C ARG A 60 9.81 -1.04 -10.24
N LYS A 61 9.71 -1.94 -9.26
CA LYS A 61 10.59 -3.12 -9.12
C LYS A 61 10.11 -4.32 -9.94
N GLY A 62 8.89 -4.27 -10.51
CA GLY A 62 8.35 -5.32 -11.36
C GLY A 62 7.70 -6.49 -10.61
N TYR A 63 7.24 -6.28 -9.38
CA TYR A 63 6.44 -7.29 -8.69
C TYR A 63 5.12 -7.52 -9.42
N ASP A 64 4.62 -8.74 -9.38
CA ASP A 64 3.36 -9.08 -10.04
C ASP A 64 2.12 -8.48 -9.33
N GLY A 65 1.00 -8.45 -10.05
CA GLY A 65 -0.26 -7.92 -9.54
C GLY A 65 -0.82 -8.65 -8.32
N ALA A 66 -0.58 -9.95 -8.19
CA ALA A 66 -1.07 -10.74 -7.05
C ALA A 66 -0.29 -10.41 -5.77
N MET A 67 1.03 -10.25 -5.88
CA MET A 67 1.90 -9.78 -4.80
C MET A 67 1.51 -8.38 -4.36
N LEU A 68 1.35 -7.46 -5.31
CA LEU A 68 0.88 -6.09 -5.06
C LEU A 68 -0.43 -6.07 -4.27
N GLN A 69 -1.44 -6.82 -4.73
CA GLN A 69 -2.74 -6.88 -4.04
C GLN A 69 -2.64 -7.45 -2.63
N ARG A 70 -1.80 -8.47 -2.44
CA ARG A 70 -1.62 -9.13 -1.14
C ARG A 70 -0.91 -8.21 -0.14
N VAL A 71 0.11 -7.47 -0.58
CA VAL A 71 0.84 -6.50 0.26
C VAL A 71 -0.03 -5.27 0.54
N ASN A 72 -0.73 -4.74 -0.46
CA ASN A 72 -1.58 -3.55 -0.31
C ASN A 72 -2.70 -3.74 0.74
N LYS A 73 -3.16 -4.97 0.97
CA LYS A 73 -4.17 -5.33 1.98
C LYS A 73 -3.61 -5.48 3.39
N MET A 74 -2.29 -5.39 3.57
CA MET A 74 -1.66 -5.59 4.88
C MET A 74 -2.02 -4.46 5.85
N GLN A 75 -2.35 -4.86 7.07
CA GLN A 75 -2.56 -3.97 8.20
C GLN A 75 -1.23 -3.63 8.88
N ARG A 76 -1.24 -2.58 9.70
CA ARG A 76 -0.07 -2.18 10.49
C ARG A 76 0.46 -3.36 11.32
N SER A 77 1.78 -3.46 11.43
CA SER A 77 2.52 -4.52 12.13
C SER A 77 2.38 -5.91 11.53
N GLN A 78 1.73 -6.07 10.37
CA GLN A 78 1.77 -7.33 9.63
C GLN A 78 3.08 -7.44 8.86
N ALA A 79 3.57 -8.68 8.76
CA ALA A 79 4.71 -9.04 7.94
C ALA A 79 4.35 -10.20 7.02
N ILE A 80 4.97 -10.22 5.85
CA ILE A 80 4.77 -11.25 4.83
C ILE A 80 6.09 -11.59 4.17
N GLN A 81 6.23 -12.85 3.77
CA GLN A 81 7.34 -13.31 2.95
C GLN A 81 6.82 -13.67 1.56
N LEU A 82 7.54 -13.23 0.55
CA LEU A 82 7.25 -13.39 -0.86
C LEU A 82 8.51 -13.90 -1.57
N GLU A 83 8.34 -14.77 -2.56
CA GLU A 83 9.42 -15.15 -3.45
C GLU A 83 9.35 -14.27 -4.70
N PHE A 84 10.41 -13.50 -4.97
CA PHE A 84 10.49 -12.62 -6.14
C PHE A 84 11.84 -12.83 -6.84
N GLY A 85 11.81 -13.22 -8.12
CA GLY A 85 13.04 -13.48 -8.88
C GLY A 85 13.91 -14.61 -8.32
N GLY A 86 13.32 -15.57 -7.61
CA GLY A 86 14.05 -16.65 -6.93
C GLY A 86 14.76 -16.21 -5.64
N ILE A 87 14.45 -15.01 -5.14
CA ILE A 87 14.99 -14.46 -3.91
C ILE A 87 13.84 -14.20 -2.94
N SER A 88 14.08 -14.50 -1.67
CA SER A 88 13.08 -14.35 -0.64
C SER A 88 13.05 -12.93 -0.10
N HIS A 89 11.88 -12.29 -0.20
CA HIS A 89 11.64 -10.92 0.21
C HIS A 89 10.66 -10.89 1.38
N ARG A 90 11.06 -10.27 2.49
CA ARG A 90 10.21 -10.07 3.66
C ARG A 90 9.80 -8.61 3.75
N LEU A 91 8.50 -8.35 3.75
CA LEU A 91 7.93 -7.01 3.86
C LEU A 91 7.18 -6.91 5.18
N MET A 92 7.37 -5.83 5.91
CA MET A 92 6.62 -5.52 7.13
C MET A 92 6.03 -4.12 7.03
N ARG A 93 4.73 -4.00 7.27
CA ARG A 93 4.08 -2.70 7.40
C ARG A 93 4.33 -2.15 8.80
N VAL A 94 5.02 -1.03 8.89
CA VAL A 94 5.35 -0.37 10.17
C VAL A 94 4.27 0.63 10.58
N LYS A 95 3.79 1.43 9.63
CA LYS A 95 2.77 2.47 9.84
C LYS A 95 1.55 2.23 8.97
#